data_AF-A0A950RQ06-F1
#
_entry.id   AF-A0A950RQ06-F1
#
_cell.length_a   1.000
_cell.length_b   1.000
_cell.length_c   1.000
_cell.angle_alpha   90.00
_cell.angle_beta   90.00
_cell.angle_gamma   90.00
#
_symmetry.space_group_name_H-M   'P 1'
#
loop_
_entity.id
_entity.type
_entity.pdbx_description
1 polymer ?
#
loop_
_entity_poly.entity_id
_entity_poly.type
_entity_poly.pdbx_seq_one_letter_code
_entity_poly.pdbx_strand_id
1 'polypeptide(L)'
;CHGLAGLTEVVLTAGQWLADESYLVWARTAAANLIAKHAAQEDWPSGVASRGPNPSLMLGTAGIGYHFLRQYDPEHVPPLLILV
;
A
#
# COMPACT_ATOMS: atom_id res chain seq x y z
N CYS A 1 -0.25 9.12 -0.43
CA CYS A 1 -0.31 9.80 0.88
C CYS A 1 -1.73 9.78 1.44
N HIS A 2 -2.79 9.89 0.64
CA HIS A 2 -4.20 9.84 1.08
C HIS A 2 -5.04 8.79 0.31
N GLY A 3 -4.40 7.70 -0.14
CA GLY A 3 -5.05 6.62 -0.89
C GLY A 3 -4.98 5.29 -0.15
N LEU A 4 -5.63 4.26 -0.70
CA LEU A 4 -5.77 2.96 -0.04
C LEU A 4 -4.42 2.35 0.35
N ALA A 5 -3.44 2.35 -0.57
CA ALA A 5 -2.09 1.83 -0.30
C ALA A 5 -1.39 2.50 0.89
N GLY A 6 -1.64 3.79 1.13
CA GLY A 6 -1.09 4.49 2.31
C GLY A 6 -1.86 4.16 3.58
N LEU A 7 -3.18 4.02 3.48
CA LEU A 7 -4.04 3.66 4.62
C LEU A 7 -3.74 2.24 5.13
N THR A 8 -3.50 1.29 4.23
CA THR A 8 -3.19 -0.09 4.61
C THR A 8 -1.88 -0.24 5.37
N GLU A 9 -0.95 0.73 5.29
CA GLU A 9 0.29 0.70 6.07
C GLU A 9 0.02 0.74 7.58
N VAL A 10 -0.99 1.53 8.00
CA VAL A 10 -1.42 1.62 9.40
C VAL A 10 -1.99 0.30 9.87
N VAL A 11 -2.80 -0.34 9.01
CA VAL A 11 -3.43 -1.64 9.31
C VAL A 11 -2.37 -2.73 9.44
N LEU A 12 -1.42 -2.80 8.50
CA LEU A 12 -0.32 -3.77 8.54
C LEU A 12 0.53 -3.59 9.80
N THR A 13 0.94 -2.35 10.09
CA THR A 13 1.78 -2.04 11.25
C THR A 13 1.06 -2.36 12.57
N ALA A 14 -0.24 -2.04 12.66
CA ALA A 14 -1.05 -2.40 13.82
C ALA A 14 -1.12 -3.92 14.03
N GLY A 15 -1.31 -4.70 12.96
CA GLY A 15 -1.29 -6.17 13.04
C GLY A 15 0.04 -6.73 13.55
N GLN A 16 1.16 -6.18 13.10
CA GLN A 16 2.50 -6.58 13.58
C GLN A 16 2.70 -6.23 15.07
N TRP A 17 2.31 -5.02 15.49
CA TRP A 17 2.53 -4.54 16.87
C TRP A 17 1.59 -5.19 17.89
N LEU A 18 0.33 -5.39 17.52
CA LEU A 18 -0.69 -5.97 18.39
C LEU A 18 -0.69 -7.51 18.36
N ALA A 19 0.11 -8.12 17.47
CA ALA A 19 0.12 -9.55 17.20
C ALA A 19 -1.30 -10.10 16.89
N ASP A 20 -2.07 -9.35 16.11
CA ASP A 20 -3.44 -9.69 15.73
C ASP A 20 -3.53 -9.91 14.21
N GLU A 21 -3.71 -11.19 13.84
CA GLU A 21 -3.75 -11.65 12.45
C GLU A 21 -4.93 -11.06 11.67
N SER A 22 -6.02 -10.61 12.33
CA SER A 22 -7.17 -10.05 11.63
C SER A 22 -6.80 -8.79 10.84
N TYR A 23 -5.94 -7.93 11.40
CA TYR A 23 -5.41 -6.76 10.71
C TYR A 23 -4.49 -7.15 9.55
N LEU A 24 -3.67 -8.19 9.71
CA LEU A 24 -2.79 -8.68 8.64
C LEU A 24 -3.62 -9.20 7.45
N VAL A 25 -4.70 -9.93 7.73
CA VAL A 25 -5.66 -10.38 6.72
C VAL A 25 -6.32 -9.19 6.01
N TRP A 26 -6.74 -8.15 6.73
CA TRP A 26 -7.34 -6.97 6.13
C TRP A 26 -6.36 -6.20 5.25
N ALA A 27 -5.10 -6.06 5.67
CA ALA A 27 -4.06 -5.43 4.88
C ALA A 27 -3.81 -6.17 3.57
N ARG A 28 -3.64 -7.51 3.63
CA ARG A 28 -3.48 -8.37 2.44
C ARG A 28 -4.69 -8.30 1.52
N THR A 29 -5.90 -8.30 2.08
CA THR A 29 -7.15 -8.23 1.31
C THR A 29 -7.26 -6.91 0.53
N ALA A 30 -6.92 -5.80 1.16
CA ALA A 30 -6.92 -4.50 0.47
C ALA A 30 -5.85 -4.43 -0.64
N ALA A 31 -4.66 -5.01 -0.43
CA ALA A 31 -3.65 -5.13 -1.48
C ALA A 31 -4.14 -5.98 -2.66
N ALA A 32 -4.77 -7.13 -2.38
CA ALA A 32 -5.35 -7.99 -3.41
C ALA A 32 -6.46 -7.26 -4.21
N ASN A 33 -7.30 -6.47 -3.54
CA ASN A 33 -8.33 -5.68 -4.20
C ASN A 33 -7.76 -4.61 -5.14
N LEU A 34 -6.62 -3.99 -4.78
CA LEU A 34 -5.93 -3.05 -5.68
C LEU A 34 -5.43 -3.75 -6.94
N ILE A 35 -4.82 -4.93 -6.79
CA ILE A 35 -4.35 -5.74 -7.92
C ILE A 35 -5.52 -6.14 -8.82
N ALA A 36 -6.58 -6.70 -8.24
CA ALA A 36 -7.77 -7.13 -8.99
C ALA A 36 -8.41 -5.98 -9.78
N LYS A 37 -8.38 -4.76 -9.22
CA LYS A 37 -8.98 -3.59 -9.87
C LYS A 37 -8.11 -3.00 -10.98
N HIS A 38 -6.79 -2.96 -10.80
CA HIS A 38 -5.91 -2.12 -11.61
C HIS A 38 -4.89 -2.87 -12.47
N ALA A 39 -4.52 -4.10 -12.10
CA ALA A 39 -3.42 -4.79 -12.78
C ALA A 39 -3.74 -5.13 -14.24
N ALA A 40 -4.98 -5.50 -14.55
CA ALA A 40 -5.37 -5.91 -15.91
C ALA A 40 -5.37 -4.76 -16.93
N GLN A 41 -5.60 -3.53 -16.48
CA GLN A 41 -5.64 -2.34 -17.34
C GLN A 41 -4.37 -1.48 -17.23
N GLU A 42 -3.44 -1.87 -16.35
CA GLU A 42 -2.25 -1.09 -16.00
C GLU A 42 -2.57 0.36 -15.56
N ASP A 43 -3.76 0.59 -15.02
CA ASP A 43 -4.35 1.91 -14.76
C ASP A 43 -4.15 2.37 -13.31
N TRP A 44 -2.92 2.28 -12.81
CA TRP A 44 -2.60 2.59 -11.42
C TRP A 44 -2.90 4.06 -11.07
N PRO A 45 -3.77 4.31 -10.07
CA PRO A 45 -4.22 5.67 -9.77
C PRO A 45 -3.13 6.47 -9.07
N SER A 46 -2.86 7.68 -9.57
CA SER A 46 -2.05 8.67 -8.87
C SER A 46 -2.89 9.55 -7.96
N GLY A 47 -2.27 10.11 -6.93
CA GLY A 47 -2.88 11.06 -5.99
C GLY A 47 -2.85 12.52 -6.47
N VAL A 48 -2.57 12.78 -7.75
CA VAL A 48 -2.59 14.14 -8.32
C VAL A 48 -3.97 14.45 -8.90
N ALA A 49 -4.41 15.71 -8.76
CA ALA A 49 -5.74 16.14 -9.19
C ALA A 49 -6.00 15.92 -10.70
N SER A 50 -4.95 16.03 -11.51
CA SER A 50 -5.00 15.79 -12.96
C SER A 50 -5.15 14.31 -13.34
N ARG A 51 -5.03 13.38 -12.37
CA ARG A 51 -5.06 11.92 -12.57
C ARG A 51 -4.02 11.39 -13.57
N GLY A 52 -3.02 12.21 -13.93
CA GLY A 52 -1.94 11.80 -14.82
C GLY A 52 -0.96 10.84 -14.14
N PRO A 53 -0.11 10.15 -14.91
CA PRO A 53 0.96 9.33 -14.36
C PRO A 53 1.84 10.15 -13.41
N ASN A 54 2.16 9.56 -12.27
CA ASN A 54 3.07 10.16 -11.30
C ASN A 54 4.01 9.06 -10.79
N PRO A 55 5.34 9.20 -10.96
CA PRO A 55 6.28 8.18 -10.50
C PRO A 55 6.75 8.38 -9.06
N SER A 56 6.29 9.43 -8.36
CA SER A 56 6.77 9.75 -7.01
C SER A 56 6.32 8.71 -5.96
N LEU A 57 7.06 8.65 -4.86
CA LEU A 57 6.75 7.77 -3.74
C LEU A 57 5.41 8.13 -3.07
N MET A 58 5.13 9.42 -2.86
CA MET A 58 3.99 9.84 -2.04
C MET A 58 2.68 9.88 -2.80
N LEU A 59 2.70 10.12 -4.12
CA LEU A 59 1.48 10.33 -4.92
C LEU A 59 1.39 9.38 -6.11
N GLY A 60 2.32 8.46 -6.26
CA GLY A 60 2.57 7.80 -7.52
C GLY A 60 2.78 6.30 -7.45
N THR A 61 3.11 5.74 -8.60
CA THR A 61 3.31 4.30 -8.82
C THR A 61 4.47 3.74 -8.01
N ALA A 62 5.51 4.52 -7.70
CA ALA A 62 6.58 4.08 -6.80
C ALA A 62 6.06 3.76 -5.40
N GLY A 63 5.13 4.56 -4.87
CA GLY A 63 4.48 4.29 -3.58
C GLY A 63 3.61 3.04 -3.61
N ILE A 64 2.90 2.82 -4.71
CA ILE A 64 2.06 1.62 -4.91
C ILE A 64 2.94 0.36 -5.01
N GLY A 65 4.02 0.42 -5.78
CA GLY A 65 4.99 -0.68 -5.87
C GLY A 65 5.63 -0.98 -4.51
N TYR A 66 6.05 0.07 -3.80
CA TYR A 66 6.59 -0.08 -2.45
C TYR A 66 5.59 -0.74 -1.49
N HIS A 67 4.32 -0.33 -1.56
CA HIS A 67 3.25 -0.94 -0.77
C HIS A 67 3.14 -2.45 -1.02
N PHE A 68 3.20 -2.90 -2.27
CA PHE A 68 3.15 -4.34 -2.57
C PHE A 68 4.38 -5.08 -2.08
N LEU A 69 5.58 -4.51 -2.22
CA LEU A 69 6.79 -5.10 -1.64
C LEU A 69 6.67 -5.24 -0.12
N ARG A 70 6.15 -4.21 0.55
CA ARG A 70 5.93 -4.19 2.01
C ARG A 70 4.90 -5.21 2.48
N GLN A 71 3.84 -5.44 1.71
CA GLN A 71 2.85 -6.48 1.99
C GLN A 71 3.41 -7.90 1.78
N TYR A 72 4.32 -8.07 0.82
CA TYR A 72 4.95 -9.36 0.52
C TYR A 72 6.01 -9.75 1.56
N ASP A 73 6.91 -8.82 1.89
CA ASP A 73 8.01 -9.05 2.83
C ASP A 73 8.06 -7.95 3.91
N PRO A 74 7.16 -8.02 4.90
CA PRO A 74 7.02 -6.99 5.90
C PRO A 74 8.17 -6.93 6.92
N GLU A 75 9.09 -7.89 6.90
CA GLU A 75 10.26 -7.94 7.80
C GLU A 75 11.47 -7.24 7.19
N HIS A 76 11.65 -7.32 5.86
CA HIS A 76 12.80 -6.73 5.18
C HIS A 76 12.50 -5.42 4.44
N VAL A 77 11.23 -5.12 4.21
CA VAL A 77 10.80 -3.83 3.65
C VAL A 77 10.31 -2.93 4.80
N PRO A 78 11.00 -1.83 5.13
CA PRO A 78 10.63 -1.00 6.28
C PRO A 78 9.34 -0.20 6.04
N PRO A 79 8.64 0.24 7.10
CA PRO A 79 7.56 1.21 6.94
C PRO A 79 8.13 2.59 6.60
N LEU A 80 7.60 3.25 5.56
CA LEU A 80 8.00 4.62 5.17
C LEU A 80 7.00 5.70 5.63
N LEU A 81 5.78 5.30 6.01
CA LEU A 81 4.71 6.24 6.37
C LEU A 81 4.47 6.31 7.88
N ILE A 82 5.10 5.45 8.66
CA ILE A 82 4.95 5.34 10.10
C ILE A 82 6.33 5.27 10.73
N LEU A 83 6.53 6.08 11.76
CA LEU A 83 7.70 5.99 12.63
C LEU A 83 7.41 4.91 13.67
N VAL A 84 8.13 3.80 13.55
CA VAL A 84 8.07 2.63 14.45
C VAL A 84 9.28 2.58 15.36
#